data_AF-A0A814R6P9-F1
#
_entry.id   AF-A0A814R6P9-F1
#
_cell.length_a   1.000
_cell.length_b   1.000
_cell.length_c   1.000
_cell.angle_alpha   90.00
_cell.angle_beta   90.00
_cell.angle_gamma   90.00
#
_symmetry.space_group_name_H-M   'P 1'
#
loop_
_entity.id
_entity.type
_entity.pdbx_description
1 polymer ?
#
loop_
_entity_poly.entity_id
_entity_poly.type
_entity_poly.pdbx_seq_one_letter_code
_entity_poly.pdbx_strand_id
1 'polypeptide(L)'
;MINFSASSVENVAIEELHSNTYFKHSWWRILLILLTFISFIITCIFNSFAASGPNHIFTQCTDSVSDNNLTEFTPAGWTFSIWGIIYFWQAGWLIYAITRILRRSNTSYLYIVPNTLHFIVFVFFIINMILNIGWLFIWDRGHFGWSLLVMFFMLITILVPTIITHILLQQNQPIYIDSNRKLDICLVRILVHNGLAAYSTWLYLATLLNLTIWFSQLYNRDSQSITNASTAAFTFVLVGMIGYFICENVIFYCSLAYTFSSWLVLICALSGVQSNNYIRNDIPERNKFYACALLIICCILFIVRLGLLVMRYMKRRIPTIQDP
;
A
#
# COMPACT_ATOMS: atom_id res chain seq x y z
N MET A 1 57.26 34.93 23.70
CA MET A 1 56.71 33.56 23.83
C MET A 1 55.31 33.57 23.25
N ILE A 2 55.14 32.91 22.10
CA ILE A 2 53.87 32.86 21.37
C ILE A 2 53.06 31.70 21.99
N ASN A 3 52.04 32.02 22.78
CA ASN A 3 51.07 31.03 23.28
C ASN A 3 50.04 30.78 22.18
N PHE A 4 50.30 29.81 21.29
CA PHE A 4 49.23 29.17 20.54
C PHE A 4 48.46 28.29 21.52
N SER A 5 47.22 28.68 21.80
CA SER A 5 46.31 27.98 22.69
C SER A 5 46.09 26.54 22.22
N ALA A 6 46.42 25.55 23.06
CA ALA A 6 46.09 24.15 22.80
C ALA A 6 44.59 23.95 22.48
N SER A 7 43.71 24.82 23.00
CA SER A 7 42.27 24.81 22.73
C SER A 7 41.89 25.13 21.27
N SER A 8 42.67 25.93 20.54
CA SER A 8 42.38 26.22 19.13
C SER A 8 42.77 25.04 18.23
N VAL A 9 43.83 24.31 18.58
CA VAL A 9 44.25 23.10 17.85
C VAL A 9 43.30 21.95 18.10
N GLU A 10 42.81 21.80 19.33
CA GLU A 10 41.83 20.77 19.70
C GLU A 10 40.46 21.02 19.04
N ASN A 11 40.02 22.28 18.99
CA ASN A 11 38.79 22.66 18.27
C ASN A 11 38.92 22.49 16.75
N VAL A 12 40.08 22.81 16.16
CA VAL A 12 40.34 22.57 14.73
C VAL A 12 40.43 21.07 14.43
N ALA A 13 41.03 20.27 15.31
CA ALA A 13 41.09 18.81 15.16
C ALA A 13 39.70 18.15 15.28
N ILE A 14 38.83 18.68 16.15
CA ILE A 14 37.42 18.24 16.26
C ILE A 14 36.63 18.70 15.02
N GLU A 15 36.81 19.92 14.53
CA GLU A 15 36.20 20.38 13.26
C GLU A 15 36.68 19.55 12.06
N GLU A 16 37.96 19.17 11.99
CA GLU A 16 38.51 18.28 10.95
C GLU A 16 38.04 16.82 11.07
N LEU A 17 37.87 16.30 12.30
CA LEU A 17 37.26 14.99 12.55
C LEU A 17 35.79 14.95 12.11
N HIS A 18 35.07 16.07 12.29
CA HIS A 18 33.71 16.22 11.77
C HIS A 18 33.68 16.50 10.25
N SER A 19 34.72 17.08 9.66
CA SER A 19 34.75 17.43 8.22
C SER A 19 35.17 16.28 7.29
N ASN A 20 35.80 15.22 7.80
CA ASN A 20 36.39 14.15 6.97
C ASN A 20 35.86 12.73 7.22
N THR A 21 34.64 12.57 7.74
CA THR A 21 33.95 11.27 7.64
C THR A 21 33.38 11.06 6.24
N TYR A 22 34.19 10.51 5.33
CA TYR A 22 33.72 10.07 4.02
C TYR A 22 32.71 8.93 4.19
N PHE A 23 31.42 9.25 4.21
CA PHE A 23 30.39 8.22 4.21
C PHE A 23 30.48 7.40 2.92
N LYS A 24 30.73 6.09 3.07
CA LYS A 24 30.83 5.16 1.96
C LYS A 24 29.44 4.70 1.52
N HIS A 25 29.14 4.85 0.23
CA HIS A 25 27.92 4.28 -0.34
C HIS A 25 27.97 2.75 -0.35
N SER A 26 26.86 2.13 0.05
CA SER A 26 26.57 0.72 -0.22
C SER A 26 25.99 0.58 -1.63
N TRP A 27 26.81 0.12 -2.57
CA TRP A 27 26.43 -0.01 -3.99
C TRP A 27 25.26 -0.97 -4.22
N TRP A 28 25.22 -2.11 -3.50
CA TRP A 28 24.16 -3.10 -3.67
C TRP A 28 22.79 -2.60 -3.22
N ARG A 29 22.74 -1.76 -2.15
CA ARG A 29 21.49 -1.13 -1.69
C ARG A 29 20.97 -0.11 -2.69
N ILE A 30 21.87 0.68 -3.27
CA ILE A 30 21.53 1.65 -4.32
C ILE A 30 20.98 0.90 -5.55
N LEU A 31 21.70 -0.14 -5.99
CA LEU A 31 21.25 -1.00 -7.08
C LEU A 31 19.85 -1.55 -6.83
N LEU A 32 19.57 -2.03 -5.62
CA LEU A 32 18.26 -2.55 -5.24
C LEU A 32 17.14 -1.49 -5.32
N ILE A 33 17.40 -0.26 -4.86
CA ILE A 33 16.44 0.86 -4.97
C ILE A 33 16.16 1.17 -6.44
N LEU A 34 17.20 1.25 -7.27
CA LEU A 34 17.07 1.53 -8.70
C LEU A 34 16.32 0.41 -9.44
N LEU A 35 16.62 -0.85 -9.14
CA LEU A 35 15.91 -2.01 -9.69
C LEU A 35 14.43 -2.01 -9.30
N THR A 36 14.10 -1.57 -8.08
CA THR A 36 12.71 -1.43 -7.64
C THR A 36 11.97 -0.36 -8.43
N PHE A 37 12.63 0.77 -8.68
CA PHE A 37 12.03 1.83 -9.51
C PHE A 37 11.82 1.34 -10.95
N ILE A 38 12.82 0.67 -11.54
CA ILE A 38 12.73 0.12 -12.90
C ILE A 38 11.61 -0.94 -12.99
N SER A 39 11.52 -1.87 -12.03
CA SER A 39 10.48 -2.90 -12.03
C SER A 39 9.07 -2.29 -11.93
N PHE A 40 8.91 -1.20 -11.17
CA PHE A 40 7.67 -0.45 -11.12
C PHE A 40 7.31 0.18 -12.48
N ILE A 41 8.26 0.84 -13.15
CA ILE A 41 8.04 1.43 -14.48
C ILE A 41 7.63 0.36 -15.50
N ILE A 42 8.33 -0.78 -15.53
CA ILE A 42 7.99 -1.91 -16.39
C ILE A 42 6.56 -2.39 -16.09
N THR A 43 6.20 -2.55 -14.81
CA THR A 43 4.84 -2.97 -14.41
C THR A 43 3.76 -2.00 -14.89
N CYS A 44 3.99 -0.69 -14.78
CA CYS A 44 3.08 0.33 -15.31
C CYS A 44 2.89 0.22 -16.83
N ILE A 45 3.97 -0.06 -17.57
CA ILE A 45 3.91 -0.26 -19.03
C ILE A 45 3.03 -1.49 -19.37
N PHE A 46 3.26 -2.62 -18.70
CA PHE A 46 2.44 -3.83 -18.93
C PHE A 46 0.98 -3.65 -18.55
N ASN A 47 0.70 -2.95 -17.43
CA ASN A 47 -0.68 -2.62 -17.06
C ASN A 47 -1.34 -1.69 -18.08
N SER A 48 -0.61 -0.72 -18.62
CA SER A 48 -1.11 0.15 -19.70
C SER A 48 -1.47 -0.64 -20.96
N PHE A 49 -0.61 -1.58 -21.36
CA PHE A 49 -0.91 -2.48 -22.48
C PHE A 49 -2.12 -3.38 -22.20
N ALA A 50 -2.23 -3.94 -21.01
CA ALA A 50 -3.36 -4.78 -20.62
C ALA A 50 -4.69 -4.01 -20.49
N ALA A 51 -4.64 -2.71 -20.25
CA ALA A 51 -5.79 -1.81 -20.16
C ALA A 51 -6.17 -1.16 -21.51
N SER A 52 -5.28 -1.21 -22.51
CA SER A 52 -5.53 -0.63 -23.84
C SER A 52 -6.35 -1.54 -24.77
N GLY A 53 -6.69 -2.74 -24.32
CA GLY A 53 -7.39 -3.76 -25.11
C GLY A 53 -6.48 -4.65 -25.96
N PRO A 54 -7.06 -5.45 -26.86
CA PRO A 54 -6.34 -6.45 -27.64
C PRO A 54 -5.17 -5.83 -28.42
N ASN A 55 -3.99 -6.41 -28.26
CA ASN A 55 -2.76 -6.00 -28.92
C ASN A 55 -1.87 -7.23 -29.17
N HIS A 56 -0.60 -7.04 -29.56
CA HIS A 56 0.31 -8.16 -29.83
C HIS A 56 0.71 -8.97 -28.58
N ILE A 57 0.46 -8.45 -27.37
CA ILE A 57 0.83 -9.05 -26.08
C ILE A 57 -0.40 -9.61 -25.36
N PHE A 58 -1.48 -8.84 -25.31
CA PHE A 58 -2.74 -9.21 -24.62
C PHE A 58 -3.86 -9.45 -25.63
N THR A 59 -4.67 -10.47 -25.37
CA THR A 59 -5.78 -10.86 -26.25
C THR A 59 -7.07 -10.13 -25.92
N GLN A 60 -7.22 -9.66 -24.68
CA GLN A 60 -8.40 -8.97 -24.18
C GLN A 60 -7.99 -7.81 -23.27
N CYS A 61 -8.91 -6.87 -23.08
CA CYS A 61 -8.72 -5.83 -22.07
C CYS A 61 -9.02 -6.40 -20.67
N THR A 62 -8.27 -5.92 -19.66
CA THR A 62 -8.41 -6.39 -18.27
C THR A 62 -9.83 -6.16 -17.70
N ASP A 63 -10.44 -5.02 -18.05
CA ASP A 63 -11.81 -4.68 -17.66
C ASP A 63 -12.84 -5.60 -18.33
N SER A 64 -12.65 -5.90 -19.61
CA SER A 64 -13.52 -6.76 -20.42
C SER A 64 -13.55 -8.18 -19.88
N VAL A 65 -12.42 -8.71 -19.39
CA VAL A 65 -12.38 -10.00 -18.69
C VAL A 65 -13.27 -9.94 -17.43
N SER A 66 -13.22 -8.85 -16.66
CA SER A 66 -14.07 -8.69 -15.47
C SER A 66 -15.56 -8.52 -15.82
N ASP A 67 -15.87 -7.79 -16.89
CA ASP A 67 -17.24 -7.54 -17.37
C ASP A 67 -17.87 -8.81 -17.96
N ASN A 68 -17.07 -9.67 -18.57
CA ASN A 68 -17.52 -11.01 -18.98
C ASN A 68 -17.73 -11.93 -17.78
N ASN A 69 -17.12 -11.60 -16.63
CA ASN A 69 -17.12 -12.41 -15.40
C ASN A 69 -17.79 -11.72 -14.22
N LEU A 70 -18.90 -11.01 -14.47
CA LEU A 70 -19.62 -10.29 -13.43
C LEU A 70 -20.12 -11.18 -12.28
N THR A 71 -19.76 -10.81 -11.07
CA THR A 71 -20.37 -11.28 -9.82
C THR A 71 -21.06 -10.11 -9.14
N GLU A 72 -21.80 -10.38 -8.06
CA GLU A 72 -22.47 -9.33 -7.28
C GLU A 72 -21.47 -8.56 -6.40
N PHE A 73 -20.21 -8.99 -6.39
CA PHE A 73 -19.07 -8.30 -5.78
C PHE A 73 -18.26 -7.47 -6.80
N THR A 74 -18.51 -7.61 -8.11
CA THR A 74 -17.78 -6.85 -9.14
C THR A 74 -18.15 -5.37 -9.09
N PRO A 75 -17.19 -4.45 -8.87
CA PRO A 75 -17.46 -3.02 -8.87
C PRO A 75 -17.68 -2.49 -10.28
N ALA A 76 -18.32 -1.32 -10.39
CA ALA A 76 -18.50 -0.63 -11.67
C ALA A 76 -17.14 -0.24 -12.28
N GLY A 77 -17.07 -0.20 -13.63
CA GLY A 77 -15.83 0.04 -14.38
C GLY A 77 -15.02 1.28 -13.95
N TRP A 78 -15.70 2.39 -13.59
CA TRP A 78 -15.03 3.62 -13.13
C TRP A 78 -14.16 3.39 -11.87
N THR A 79 -14.50 2.40 -11.04
CA THR A 79 -13.79 2.09 -9.79
C THR A 79 -12.35 1.66 -10.06
N PHE A 80 -12.08 1.04 -11.21
CA PHE A 80 -10.73 0.62 -11.59
C PHE A 80 -9.78 1.80 -11.87
N SER A 81 -10.28 3.03 -11.98
CA SER A 81 -9.44 4.25 -12.02
C SER A 81 -8.59 4.44 -10.76
N ILE A 82 -8.92 3.75 -9.65
CA ILE A 82 -8.13 3.74 -8.42
C ILE A 82 -6.69 3.28 -8.64
N TRP A 83 -6.42 2.47 -9.68
CA TRP A 83 -5.06 2.10 -10.06
C TRP A 83 -4.17 3.30 -10.37
N GLY A 84 -4.72 4.36 -10.98
CA GLY A 84 -3.99 5.61 -11.21
C GLY A 84 -3.54 6.27 -9.91
N ILE A 85 -4.42 6.28 -8.90
CA ILE A 85 -4.12 6.82 -7.56
C ILE A 85 -3.07 5.95 -6.85
N ILE A 86 -3.21 4.63 -6.94
CA ILE A 86 -2.24 3.67 -6.36
C ILE A 86 -0.86 3.86 -6.99
N TYR A 87 -0.77 3.94 -8.32
CA TYR A 87 0.49 4.13 -9.04
C TYR A 87 1.11 5.50 -8.77
N PHE A 88 0.31 6.55 -8.66
CA PHE A 88 0.80 7.86 -8.22
C PHE A 88 1.47 7.78 -6.85
N TRP A 89 0.84 7.09 -5.89
CA TRP A 89 1.41 6.89 -4.55
C TRP A 89 2.66 6.01 -4.57
N GLN A 90 2.66 4.95 -5.40
CA GLN A 90 3.83 4.08 -5.56
C GLN A 90 5.03 4.85 -6.11
N ALA A 91 4.80 5.67 -7.14
CA ALA A 91 5.82 6.55 -7.69
C ALA A 91 6.34 7.53 -6.62
N GLY A 92 5.44 8.13 -5.84
CA GLY A 92 5.78 9.08 -4.79
C GLY A 92 6.74 8.52 -3.74
N TRP A 93 6.47 7.32 -3.20
CA TRP A 93 7.37 6.73 -2.20
C TRP A 93 8.67 6.21 -2.81
N LEU A 94 8.67 5.75 -4.06
CA LEU A 94 9.90 5.35 -4.77
C LEU A 94 10.80 6.56 -5.06
N ILE A 95 10.22 7.69 -5.49
CA ILE A 95 10.94 8.95 -5.65
C ILE A 95 11.53 9.37 -4.30
N TYR A 96 10.75 9.30 -3.23
CA TYR A 96 11.26 9.54 -1.88
C TYR A 96 12.44 8.63 -1.55
N ALA A 97 12.36 7.32 -1.83
CA ALA A 97 13.45 6.37 -1.62
C ALA A 97 14.73 6.76 -2.39
N ILE A 98 14.60 7.22 -3.65
CA ILE A 98 15.72 7.71 -4.45
C ILE A 98 16.34 8.97 -3.83
N THR A 99 15.52 9.93 -3.35
CA THR A 99 16.05 11.15 -2.72
C THR A 99 16.91 10.85 -1.48
N ARG A 100 16.62 9.75 -0.77
CA ARG A 100 17.40 9.32 0.41
C ARG A 100 18.81 8.83 0.07
N ILE A 101 19.09 8.49 -1.19
CA ILE A 101 20.44 8.16 -1.66
C ILE A 101 21.32 9.40 -1.66
N LEU A 102 20.75 10.55 -2.03
CA LEU A 102 21.47 11.82 -2.19
C LEU A 102 21.56 12.63 -0.88
N ARG A 103 20.73 12.31 0.11
CA ARG A 103 20.61 13.06 1.38
C ARG A 103 21.39 12.37 2.50
N ARG A 104 22.17 13.16 3.25
CA ARG A 104 22.99 12.72 4.39
C ARG A 104 22.40 13.16 5.73
N SER A 105 22.63 12.36 6.77
CA SER A 105 22.50 12.71 8.19
C SER A 105 23.88 12.93 8.81
N ASN A 106 23.92 13.22 10.11
CA ASN A 106 25.17 13.41 10.85
C ASN A 106 26.02 12.12 10.94
N THR A 107 25.40 10.94 10.76
CA THR A 107 26.05 9.64 10.97
C THR A 107 26.15 8.77 9.71
N SER A 108 25.28 8.97 8.72
CA SER A 108 25.32 8.24 7.44
C SER A 108 24.35 8.83 6.40
N TYR A 109 24.29 8.23 5.21
CA TYR A 109 23.20 8.52 4.27
C TYR A 109 21.84 8.06 4.80
N LEU A 110 20.78 8.80 4.46
CA LEU A 110 19.43 8.52 4.96
C LEU A 110 18.91 7.15 4.53
N TYR A 111 19.34 6.62 3.38
CA TYR A 111 18.96 5.27 2.95
C TYR A 111 19.62 4.14 3.78
N ILE A 112 20.62 4.46 4.61
CA ILE A 112 21.31 3.53 5.51
C ILE A 112 20.83 3.75 6.94
N VAL A 113 20.89 5.00 7.43
CA VAL A 113 20.48 5.38 8.78
C VAL A 113 19.66 6.67 8.72
N PRO A 114 18.45 6.71 9.30
CA PRO A 114 17.70 5.58 9.88
C PRO A 114 17.17 4.57 8.83
N ASN A 115 17.17 3.29 9.18
CA ASN A 115 16.85 2.20 8.24
C ASN A 115 15.33 1.94 8.10
N THR A 116 14.53 2.97 7.84
CA THR A 116 13.06 2.87 7.73
C THR A 116 12.59 2.14 6.48
N LEU A 117 13.34 2.27 5.38
CA LEU A 117 13.13 1.50 4.14
C LEU A 117 14.18 0.40 4.07
N HIS A 118 13.94 -0.69 4.79
CA HIS A 118 14.83 -1.84 4.84
C HIS A 118 14.92 -2.54 3.47
N PHE A 119 16.03 -3.24 3.17
CA PHE A 119 16.21 -3.92 1.88
C PHE A 119 15.06 -4.90 1.56
N ILE A 120 14.48 -5.51 2.59
CA ILE A 120 13.33 -6.43 2.48
C ILE A 120 12.12 -5.74 1.80
N VAL A 121 11.88 -4.45 2.08
CA VAL A 121 10.80 -3.67 1.45
C VAL A 121 10.94 -3.68 -0.06
N PHE A 122 12.14 -3.43 -0.56
CA PHE A 122 12.45 -3.39 -1.99
C PHE A 122 12.38 -4.78 -2.64
N VAL A 123 12.92 -5.82 -1.99
CA VAL A 123 12.86 -7.20 -2.51
C VAL A 123 11.42 -7.66 -2.66
N PHE A 124 10.60 -7.51 -1.62
CA PHE A 124 9.20 -7.92 -1.66
C PHE A 124 8.38 -7.10 -2.65
N PHE A 125 8.69 -5.81 -2.81
CA PHE A 125 8.04 -4.98 -3.82
C PHE A 125 8.41 -5.41 -5.25
N ILE A 126 9.67 -5.76 -5.52
CA ILE A 126 10.08 -6.31 -6.82
C ILE A 126 9.34 -7.63 -7.11
N ILE A 127 9.25 -8.53 -6.13
CA ILE A 127 8.48 -9.78 -6.26
C ILE A 127 7.02 -9.46 -6.57
N ASN A 128 6.43 -8.49 -5.87
CA ASN A 128 5.06 -8.05 -6.12
C ASN A 128 4.85 -7.52 -7.55
N MET A 129 5.80 -6.74 -8.08
CA MET A 129 5.77 -6.25 -9.46
C MET A 129 5.83 -7.39 -10.48
N ILE A 130 6.69 -8.40 -10.25
CA ILE A 130 6.77 -9.59 -11.11
C ILE A 130 5.46 -10.38 -11.08
N LEU A 131 4.90 -10.59 -9.88
CA LEU A 131 3.62 -11.26 -9.72
C LEU A 131 2.48 -10.49 -10.38
N ASN A 132 2.49 -9.15 -10.34
CA ASN A 132 1.52 -8.30 -11.02
C ASN A 132 1.54 -8.54 -12.54
N ILE A 133 2.72 -8.50 -13.16
CA ILE A 133 2.86 -8.78 -14.59
C ILE A 133 2.39 -10.21 -14.91
N GLY A 134 2.79 -11.20 -14.09
CA GLY A 134 2.34 -12.58 -14.24
C GLY A 134 0.82 -12.72 -14.12
N TRP A 135 0.20 -12.00 -13.20
CA TRP A 135 -1.25 -11.97 -13.01
C TRP A 135 -1.97 -11.46 -14.26
N LEU A 136 -1.46 -10.41 -14.93
CA LEU A 136 -2.06 -9.87 -16.15
C LEU A 136 -2.19 -10.94 -17.25
N PHE A 137 -1.12 -11.73 -17.48
CA PHE A 137 -1.15 -12.80 -18.47
C PHE A 137 -2.11 -13.93 -18.10
N ILE A 138 -2.14 -14.32 -16.82
CA ILE A 138 -3.03 -15.38 -16.34
C ILE A 138 -4.51 -14.94 -16.43
N TRP A 139 -4.77 -13.67 -16.10
CA TRP A 139 -6.10 -13.06 -16.16
C TRP A 139 -6.59 -12.92 -17.60
N ASP A 140 -5.75 -12.42 -18.51
CA ASP A 140 -6.03 -12.33 -19.95
C ASP A 140 -6.49 -13.66 -20.55
N ARG A 141 -5.90 -14.78 -20.11
CA ARG A 141 -6.23 -16.13 -20.58
C ARG A 141 -7.39 -16.80 -19.84
N GLY A 142 -8.05 -16.11 -18.92
CA GLY A 142 -9.19 -16.63 -18.17
C GLY A 142 -8.85 -17.78 -17.22
N HIS A 143 -7.57 -17.93 -16.82
CA HIS A 143 -7.14 -18.95 -15.87
C HIS A 143 -7.42 -18.52 -14.42
N PHE A 144 -8.71 -18.38 -14.06
CA PHE A 144 -9.15 -17.74 -12.81
C PHE A 144 -8.63 -18.39 -11.53
N GLY A 145 -8.46 -19.73 -11.50
CA GLY A 145 -7.91 -20.41 -10.32
C GLY A 145 -6.44 -20.05 -10.06
N TRP A 146 -5.62 -20.01 -11.11
CA TRP A 146 -4.24 -19.53 -11.03
C TRP A 146 -4.18 -18.03 -10.74
N SER A 147 -5.15 -17.28 -11.28
CA SER A 147 -5.26 -15.84 -11.07
C SER A 147 -5.49 -15.50 -9.60
N LEU A 148 -6.41 -16.23 -8.94
CA LEU A 148 -6.64 -16.13 -7.49
C LEU A 148 -5.38 -16.42 -6.69
N LEU A 149 -4.66 -17.49 -7.04
CA LEU A 149 -3.43 -17.87 -6.32
C LEU A 149 -2.36 -16.78 -6.42
N VAL A 150 -2.12 -16.24 -7.62
CA VAL A 150 -1.15 -15.16 -7.83
C VAL A 150 -1.59 -13.88 -7.12
N MET A 151 -2.87 -13.52 -7.19
CA MET A 151 -3.42 -12.35 -6.49
C MET A 151 -3.26 -12.46 -4.96
N PHE A 152 -3.45 -13.66 -4.39
CA PHE A 152 -3.17 -13.92 -2.98
C PHE A 152 -1.68 -13.72 -2.62
N PHE A 153 -0.75 -14.23 -3.43
CA PHE A 153 0.68 -13.97 -3.21
C PHE A 153 1.05 -12.50 -3.39
N MET A 154 0.41 -11.78 -4.31
CA MET A 154 0.56 -10.33 -4.42
C MET A 154 0.14 -9.64 -3.13
N LEU A 155 -1.01 -10.01 -2.55
CA LEU A 155 -1.46 -9.47 -1.27
C LEU A 155 -0.43 -9.68 -0.15
N ILE A 156 0.09 -10.91 0.00
CA ILE A 156 1.10 -11.20 1.03
C ILE A 156 2.38 -10.39 0.79
N THR A 157 2.83 -10.32 -0.45
CA THR A 157 4.09 -9.64 -0.79
C THR A 157 4.03 -8.13 -0.61
N ILE A 158 2.86 -7.49 -0.66
CA ILE A 158 2.72 -6.06 -0.33
C ILE A 158 2.45 -5.81 1.16
N LEU A 159 1.80 -6.75 1.85
CA LEU A 159 1.55 -6.64 3.29
C LEU A 159 2.85 -6.64 4.09
N VAL A 160 3.84 -7.43 3.69
CA VAL A 160 5.15 -7.48 4.36
C VAL A 160 5.85 -6.10 4.39
N PRO A 161 6.08 -5.41 3.25
CA PRO A 161 6.53 -4.02 3.20
C PRO A 161 5.67 -3.06 4.03
N THR A 162 4.34 -3.20 3.95
CA THR A 162 3.40 -2.36 4.70
C THR A 162 3.68 -2.46 6.20
N ILE A 163 3.75 -3.67 6.76
CA ILE A 163 3.96 -3.89 8.20
C ILE A 163 5.37 -3.46 8.62
N ILE A 164 6.39 -3.88 7.89
CA ILE A 164 7.81 -3.62 8.24
C ILE A 164 8.08 -2.11 8.30
N THR A 165 7.59 -1.33 7.34
CA THR A 165 7.82 0.12 7.32
C THR A 165 7.15 0.85 8.48
N HIS A 166 6.00 0.38 8.98
CA HIS A 166 5.37 0.95 10.18
C HIS A 166 6.17 0.65 11.44
N ILE A 167 6.62 -0.60 11.62
CA ILE A 167 7.45 -1.01 12.75
C ILE A 167 8.77 -0.22 12.77
N LEU A 168 9.45 -0.15 11.63
CA LEU A 168 10.75 0.50 11.53
C LEU A 168 10.66 2.02 11.68
N LEU A 169 9.57 2.67 11.24
CA LEU A 169 9.41 4.10 11.51
C LEU A 169 9.28 4.35 13.02
N GLN A 170 8.47 3.55 13.71
CA GLN A 170 8.28 3.70 15.16
C GLN A 170 9.59 3.49 15.94
N GLN A 171 10.37 2.47 15.58
CA GLN A 171 11.67 2.21 16.21
C GLN A 171 12.70 3.31 15.95
N ASN A 172 12.69 3.89 14.74
CA ASN A 172 13.68 4.89 14.35
C ASN A 172 13.18 6.34 14.55
N GLN A 173 12.00 6.55 15.12
CA GLN A 173 11.41 7.89 15.26
C GLN A 173 12.31 8.86 16.07
N PRO A 174 12.92 8.46 17.21
CA PRO A 174 13.82 9.34 17.96
C PRO A 174 15.00 9.84 17.12
N ILE A 175 15.60 8.96 16.29
CA ILE A 175 16.73 9.31 15.42
C ILE A 175 16.35 10.44 14.44
N TYR A 176 15.12 10.42 13.91
CA TYR A 176 14.64 11.49 13.04
C TYR A 176 14.43 12.81 13.79
N ILE A 177 13.95 12.76 15.04
CA ILE A 177 13.71 13.94 15.87
C ILE A 177 15.03 14.57 16.28
N ASP A 178 15.97 13.78 16.78
CA ASP A 178 17.31 14.21 17.20
C ASP A 178 18.10 14.83 16.04
N SER A 179 17.86 14.34 14.82
CA SER A 179 18.48 14.88 13.60
C SER A 179 17.73 16.08 13.00
N ASN A 180 16.71 16.62 13.67
CA ASN A 180 15.81 17.69 13.18
C ASN A 180 15.16 17.37 11.80
N ARG A 181 14.77 16.10 11.58
CA ARG A 181 14.20 15.59 10.32
C ARG A 181 12.73 15.20 10.43
N LYS A 182 11.98 16.02 11.14
CA LYS A 182 10.53 15.90 11.32
C LYS A 182 9.75 15.79 10.00
N LEU A 183 10.23 16.44 8.94
CA LEU A 183 9.67 16.31 7.59
C LEU A 183 9.79 14.90 7.01
N ASP A 184 10.88 14.16 7.29
CA ASP A 184 11.04 12.79 6.79
C ASP A 184 10.03 11.83 7.44
N ILE A 185 9.69 12.03 8.72
CA ILE A 185 8.60 11.28 9.38
C ILE A 185 7.28 11.51 8.65
N CYS A 186 6.99 12.78 8.31
CA CYS A 186 5.78 13.14 7.56
C CYS A 186 5.76 12.49 6.16
N LEU A 187 6.87 12.56 5.43
CA LEU A 187 7.00 11.94 4.10
C LEU A 187 6.85 10.43 4.15
N VAL A 188 7.41 9.73 5.15
CA VAL A 188 7.20 8.29 5.32
C VAL A 188 5.72 7.99 5.58
N ARG A 189 5.06 8.72 6.49
CA ARG A 189 3.63 8.49 6.79
C ARG A 189 2.74 8.76 5.59
N ILE A 190 2.92 9.89 4.90
CA ILE A 190 2.07 10.29 3.78
C ILE A 190 2.36 9.46 2.53
N LEU A 191 3.63 9.28 2.14
CA LEU A 191 3.97 8.62 0.88
C LEU A 191 4.09 7.11 1.04
N VAL A 192 4.88 6.64 2.01
CA VAL A 192 5.20 5.21 2.14
C VAL A 192 4.04 4.45 2.78
N HIS A 193 3.63 4.84 3.99
CA HIS A 193 2.61 4.08 4.75
C HIS A 193 1.26 4.10 4.06
N ASN A 194 0.75 5.29 3.70
CA ASN A 194 -0.53 5.37 2.99
C ASN A 194 -0.44 4.81 1.56
N GLY A 195 0.68 4.94 0.85
CA GLY A 195 0.84 4.34 -0.48
C GLY A 195 0.82 2.82 -0.45
N LEU A 196 1.55 2.19 0.46
CA LEU A 196 1.57 0.74 0.62
C LEU A 196 0.23 0.21 1.18
N ALA A 197 -0.39 0.93 2.12
CA ALA A 197 -1.70 0.56 2.68
C ALA A 197 -2.83 0.66 1.66
N ALA A 198 -2.82 1.68 0.78
CA ALA A 198 -3.79 1.79 -0.30
C ALA A 198 -3.70 0.57 -1.24
N TYR A 199 -2.46 0.24 -1.64
CA TYR A 199 -2.22 -0.88 -2.54
C TYR A 199 -2.60 -2.22 -1.92
N SER A 200 -2.23 -2.48 -0.66
CA SER A 200 -2.58 -3.73 0.03
C SER A 200 -4.08 -3.88 0.25
N THR A 201 -4.79 -2.79 0.55
CA THR A 201 -6.26 -2.82 0.70
C THR A 201 -6.94 -3.14 -0.63
N TRP A 202 -6.46 -2.55 -1.73
CA TRP A 202 -6.99 -2.86 -3.06
C TRP A 202 -6.71 -4.32 -3.46
N LEU A 203 -5.49 -4.84 -3.21
CA LEU A 203 -5.17 -6.24 -3.49
C LEU A 203 -5.97 -7.22 -2.63
N TYR A 204 -6.34 -6.84 -1.40
CA TYR A 204 -7.24 -7.63 -0.58
C TYR A 204 -8.63 -7.77 -1.24
N LEU A 205 -9.20 -6.66 -1.70
CA LEU A 205 -10.48 -6.67 -2.43
C LEU A 205 -10.37 -7.39 -3.77
N ALA A 206 -9.28 -7.20 -4.51
CA ALA A 206 -9.04 -7.88 -5.78
C ALA A 206 -8.90 -9.40 -5.59
N THR A 207 -8.30 -9.85 -4.49
CA THR A 207 -8.24 -11.28 -4.13
C THR A 207 -9.63 -11.84 -3.91
N LEU A 208 -10.49 -11.12 -3.18
CA LEU A 208 -11.88 -11.52 -2.97
C LEU A 208 -12.68 -11.51 -4.29
N LEU A 209 -12.47 -10.54 -5.18
CA LEU A 209 -13.08 -10.53 -6.50
C LEU A 209 -12.67 -11.77 -7.32
N ASN A 210 -11.37 -12.07 -7.37
CA ASN A 210 -10.84 -13.27 -8.03
C ASN A 210 -11.45 -14.55 -7.43
N LEU A 211 -11.63 -14.59 -6.10
CA LEU A 211 -12.28 -15.70 -5.41
C LEU A 211 -13.73 -15.86 -5.86
N THR A 212 -14.51 -14.78 -5.93
CA THR A 212 -15.91 -14.85 -6.38
C THR A 212 -16.03 -15.37 -7.81
N ILE A 213 -15.15 -14.89 -8.70
CA ILE A 213 -15.15 -15.29 -10.11
C ILE A 213 -14.77 -16.76 -10.24
N TRP A 214 -13.65 -17.17 -9.65
CA TRP A 214 -13.22 -18.56 -9.69
C TRP A 214 -14.27 -19.51 -9.10
N PHE A 215 -14.85 -19.19 -7.95
CA PHE A 215 -15.88 -20.02 -7.34
C PHE A 215 -17.12 -20.13 -8.24
N SER A 216 -17.58 -19.03 -8.84
CA SER A 216 -18.71 -19.09 -9.78
C SER A 216 -18.40 -19.97 -10.99
N GLN A 217 -17.16 -19.95 -11.49
CA GLN A 217 -16.73 -20.74 -12.64
C GLN A 217 -16.70 -22.25 -12.35
N LEU A 218 -16.40 -22.66 -11.11
CA LEU A 218 -16.43 -24.08 -10.71
C LEU A 218 -17.82 -24.71 -10.83
N TYR A 219 -18.88 -23.91 -10.73
CA TYR A 219 -20.27 -24.37 -10.75
C TYR A 219 -21.01 -23.92 -12.02
N ASN A 220 -20.28 -23.75 -13.14
CA ASN A 220 -20.84 -23.31 -14.43
C ASN A 220 -21.64 -22.00 -14.33
N ARG A 221 -21.30 -21.14 -13.36
CA ARG A 221 -21.91 -19.82 -13.14
C ARG A 221 -23.42 -19.86 -12.95
N ASP A 222 -23.93 -20.89 -12.29
CA ASP A 222 -25.30 -20.87 -11.82
C ASP A 222 -25.54 -19.67 -10.88
N SER A 223 -26.76 -19.13 -10.89
CA SER A 223 -27.08 -17.93 -10.12
C SER A 223 -26.81 -18.10 -8.62
N GLN A 224 -27.06 -19.29 -8.06
CA GLN A 224 -26.89 -19.54 -6.63
C GLN A 224 -25.41 -19.51 -6.21
N SER A 225 -24.50 -20.08 -7.02
CA SER A 225 -23.06 -20.01 -6.72
C SER A 225 -22.52 -18.59 -6.77
N ILE A 226 -22.96 -17.77 -7.74
CA ILE A 226 -22.57 -16.35 -7.85
C ILE A 226 -23.00 -15.60 -6.58
N THR A 227 -24.25 -15.76 -6.15
CA THR A 227 -24.78 -15.07 -4.97
C THR A 227 -24.08 -15.54 -3.70
N ASN A 228 -23.85 -16.84 -3.54
CA ASN A 228 -23.18 -17.41 -2.37
C ASN A 228 -21.71 -16.96 -2.28
N ALA A 229 -20.97 -17.00 -3.39
CA ALA A 229 -19.59 -16.54 -3.44
C ALA A 229 -19.47 -15.05 -3.10
N SER A 230 -20.37 -14.23 -3.66
CA SER A 230 -20.40 -12.79 -3.38
C SER A 230 -20.75 -12.50 -1.92
N THR A 231 -21.68 -13.26 -1.33
CA THR A 231 -22.03 -13.17 0.09
C THR A 231 -20.83 -13.51 0.99
N ALA A 232 -20.08 -14.55 0.62
CA ALA A 232 -18.86 -14.92 1.33
C ALA A 232 -17.80 -13.81 1.23
N ALA A 233 -17.59 -13.24 0.05
CA ALA A 233 -16.68 -12.11 -0.14
C ALA A 233 -17.08 -10.88 0.69
N PHE A 234 -18.35 -10.49 0.72
CA PHE A 234 -18.85 -9.43 1.59
C PHE A 234 -18.61 -9.73 3.08
N THR A 235 -18.78 -10.98 3.49
CA THR A 235 -18.50 -11.40 4.87
C THR A 235 -17.02 -11.32 5.20
N PHE A 236 -16.14 -11.71 4.28
CA PHE A 236 -14.70 -11.50 4.45
C PHE A 236 -14.38 -10.01 4.57
N VAL A 237 -14.95 -9.15 3.73
CA VAL A 237 -14.79 -7.69 3.85
C VAL A 237 -15.22 -7.19 5.23
N LEU A 238 -16.38 -7.62 5.75
CA LEU A 238 -16.84 -7.26 7.09
C LEU A 238 -15.82 -7.65 8.17
N VAL A 239 -15.37 -8.90 8.16
CA VAL A 239 -14.41 -9.44 9.13
C VAL A 239 -13.07 -8.70 9.02
N GLY A 240 -12.60 -8.44 7.79
CA GLY A 240 -11.39 -7.68 7.52
C GLY A 240 -11.49 -6.24 8.03
N MET A 241 -12.62 -5.56 7.80
CA MET A 241 -12.88 -4.20 8.28
C MET A 241 -12.89 -4.11 9.80
N ILE A 242 -13.60 -5.02 10.48
CA ILE A 242 -13.66 -5.05 11.95
C ILE A 242 -12.28 -5.37 12.52
N GLY A 243 -11.60 -6.39 11.97
CA GLY A 243 -10.25 -6.77 12.39
C GLY A 243 -9.25 -5.62 12.20
N TYR A 244 -9.29 -4.94 11.05
CA TYR A 244 -8.44 -3.78 10.80
C TYR A 244 -8.75 -2.62 11.75
N PHE A 245 -10.04 -2.33 12.01
CA PHE A 245 -10.43 -1.30 12.97
C PHE A 245 -9.91 -1.60 14.38
N ILE A 246 -9.96 -2.86 14.83
CA ILE A 246 -9.41 -3.28 16.13
C ILE A 246 -7.88 -3.15 16.14
N CYS A 247 -7.22 -3.66 15.11
CA CYS A 247 -5.76 -3.55 14.96
C CYS A 247 -5.30 -2.09 15.02
N GLU A 248 -5.99 -1.21 14.30
CA GLU A 248 -5.67 0.20 14.23
C GLU A 248 -6.01 0.97 15.51
N ASN A 249 -7.12 0.67 16.16
CA ASN A 249 -7.56 1.48 17.29
C ASN A 249 -7.13 0.91 18.64
N VAL A 250 -6.81 -0.38 18.74
CA VAL A 250 -6.50 -1.04 20.02
C VAL A 250 -5.06 -1.53 20.05
N ILE A 251 -4.63 -2.30 19.06
CA ILE A 251 -3.36 -3.04 19.11
C ILE A 251 -2.18 -2.17 18.68
N PHE A 252 -2.29 -1.50 17.52
CA PHE A 252 -1.23 -0.75 16.86
C PHE A 252 -1.56 0.74 16.74
N TYR A 253 -2.25 1.30 17.75
CA TYR A 253 -2.79 2.65 17.68
C TYR A 253 -1.78 3.77 17.53
N CYS A 254 -0.54 3.58 17.96
CA CYS A 254 0.54 4.53 17.69
C CYS A 254 1.06 4.41 16.27
N SER A 255 1.26 3.18 15.78
CA SER A 255 1.89 2.91 14.49
C SER A 255 0.97 3.26 13.33
N LEU A 256 -0.32 2.92 13.42
CA LEU A 256 -1.32 3.08 12.34
C LEU A 256 -2.08 4.41 12.38
N ALA A 257 -1.83 5.27 13.37
CA ALA A 257 -2.58 6.52 13.57
C ALA A 257 -2.76 7.36 12.29
N TYR A 258 -1.71 7.44 11.47
CA TYR A 258 -1.65 8.29 10.28
C TYR A 258 -1.97 7.56 8.96
N THR A 259 -2.41 6.30 9.02
CA THR A 259 -2.64 5.43 7.85
C THR A 259 -4.12 5.37 7.49
N PHE A 260 -4.62 6.37 6.77
CA PHE A 260 -6.05 6.54 6.46
C PHE A 260 -6.46 5.96 5.11
N SER A 261 -5.51 5.74 4.20
CA SER A 261 -5.80 5.39 2.80
C SER A 261 -6.59 4.09 2.64
N SER A 262 -6.44 3.11 3.54
CA SER A 262 -7.23 1.87 3.55
C SER A 262 -8.74 2.13 3.58
N TRP A 263 -9.21 3.07 4.40
CA TRP A 263 -10.63 3.41 4.47
C TRP A 263 -11.12 4.09 3.20
N LEU A 264 -10.30 4.96 2.59
CA LEU A 264 -10.65 5.62 1.33
C LEU A 264 -10.79 4.60 0.19
N VAL A 265 -9.89 3.60 0.13
CA VAL A 265 -9.95 2.51 -0.84
C VAL A 265 -11.20 1.66 -0.63
N LEU A 266 -11.52 1.28 0.62
CA LEU A 266 -12.73 0.52 0.94
C LEU A 266 -14.01 1.26 0.55
N ILE A 267 -14.09 2.55 0.88
CA ILE A 267 -15.25 3.40 0.53
C ILE A 267 -15.40 3.48 -0.99
N CYS A 268 -14.30 3.74 -1.72
CA CYS A 268 -14.32 3.80 -3.18
C CYS A 268 -14.80 2.47 -3.80
N ALA A 269 -14.24 1.36 -3.33
CA ALA A 269 -14.58 0.03 -3.84
C ALA A 269 -16.03 -0.35 -3.56
N LEU A 270 -16.50 -0.18 -2.31
CA LEU A 270 -17.88 -0.49 -1.93
C LEU A 270 -18.89 0.44 -2.63
N SER A 271 -18.53 1.70 -2.87
CA SER A 271 -19.33 2.61 -3.70
C SER A 271 -19.41 2.12 -5.14
N GLY A 272 -18.30 1.62 -5.69
CA GLY A 272 -18.24 0.96 -7.00
C GLY A 272 -19.15 -0.26 -7.11
N VAL A 273 -19.10 -1.15 -6.10
CA VAL A 273 -19.98 -2.32 -6.02
C VAL A 273 -21.45 -1.92 -5.93
N GLN A 274 -21.77 -0.96 -5.07
CA GLN A 274 -23.14 -0.47 -4.92
C GLN A 274 -23.66 0.17 -6.21
N SER A 275 -22.84 0.96 -6.89
CA SER A 275 -23.17 1.57 -8.18
C SER A 275 -23.49 0.53 -9.25
N ASN A 276 -22.71 -0.56 -9.30
CA ASN A 276 -22.96 -1.64 -10.26
C ASN A 276 -24.23 -2.43 -9.91
N ASN A 277 -24.42 -2.70 -8.62
CA ASN A 277 -25.54 -3.49 -8.12
C ASN A 277 -26.88 -2.75 -8.21
N TYR A 278 -26.88 -1.42 -8.12
CA TYR A 278 -28.08 -0.59 -8.22
C TYR A 278 -28.69 -0.60 -9.63
N ILE A 279 -27.84 -0.58 -10.66
CA ILE A 279 -28.29 -0.54 -12.07
C ILE A 279 -28.83 -1.91 -12.53
N ARG A 280 -28.36 -3.00 -11.90
CA ARG A 280 -28.64 -4.37 -12.30
C ARG A 280 -29.89 -4.93 -11.63
N ASN A 281 -30.92 -5.22 -12.42
CA ASN A 281 -32.19 -5.78 -11.95
C ASN A 281 -32.16 -7.30 -11.68
N ASP A 282 -31.14 -8.00 -12.19
CA ASP A 282 -30.95 -9.45 -12.11
C ASP A 282 -30.32 -9.92 -10.79
N ILE A 283 -29.80 -8.99 -9.98
CA ILE A 283 -29.10 -9.32 -8.73
C ILE A 283 -30.10 -9.50 -7.58
N PRO A 284 -30.00 -10.58 -6.78
CA PRO A 284 -30.81 -10.78 -5.58
C PRO A 284 -30.71 -9.62 -4.59
N GLU A 285 -31.84 -9.25 -3.99
CA GLU A 285 -31.92 -8.14 -3.03
C GLU A 285 -30.94 -8.28 -1.87
N ARG A 286 -30.70 -9.52 -1.41
CA ARG A 286 -29.78 -9.84 -0.32
C ARG A 286 -28.45 -9.11 -0.42
N ASN A 287 -27.75 -9.26 -1.55
CA ASN A 287 -26.41 -8.73 -1.71
C ASN A 287 -26.39 -7.24 -2.09
N LYS A 288 -27.48 -6.72 -2.67
CA LYS A 288 -27.69 -5.27 -2.80
C LYS A 288 -27.75 -4.60 -1.43
N PHE A 289 -28.54 -5.16 -0.52
CA PHE A 289 -28.64 -4.66 0.85
C PHE A 289 -27.34 -4.86 1.64
N TYR A 290 -26.66 -6.00 1.47
CA TYR A 290 -25.40 -6.27 2.16
C TYR A 290 -24.29 -5.30 1.72
N ALA A 291 -24.11 -5.06 0.42
CA ALA A 291 -23.15 -4.09 -0.09
C ALA A 291 -23.42 -2.66 0.46
N CYS A 292 -24.68 -2.24 0.45
CA CYS A 292 -25.10 -0.96 1.01
C CYS A 292 -24.82 -0.86 2.52
N ALA A 293 -25.17 -1.88 3.30
CA ALA A 293 -24.91 -1.94 4.73
C ALA A 293 -23.40 -1.87 5.03
N LEU A 294 -22.57 -2.59 4.26
CA LEU A 294 -21.12 -2.55 4.39
C LEU A 294 -20.55 -1.15 4.12
N LEU A 295 -21.04 -0.46 3.08
CA LEU A 295 -20.62 0.90 2.79
C LEU A 295 -20.96 1.85 3.95
N ILE A 296 -22.18 1.75 4.49
CA ILE A 296 -22.62 2.55 5.65
C ILE A 296 -21.72 2.27 6.86
N ILE A 297 -21.50 0.99 7.20
CA ILE A 297 -20.63 0.59 8.31
C ILE A 297 -19.20 1.12 8.08
N CYS A 298 -18.68 1.03 6.85
CA CYS A 298 -17.36 1.54 6.50
C CYS A 298 -17.23 3.05 6.77
N CYS A 299 -18.22 3.83 6.33
CA CYS A 299 -18.26 5.27 6.58
C CYS A 299 -18.36 5.60 8.07
N ILE A 300 -19.21 4.88 8.82
CA ILE A 300 -19.34 5.08 10.28
C ILE A 300 -18.02 4.76 10.99
N LEU A 301 -17.40 3.61 10.70
CA LEU A 301 -16.12 3.22 11.30
C LEU A 301 -15.02 4.24 10.97
N PHE A 302 -14.99 4.76 9.74
CA PHE A 302 -14.03 5.78 9.37
C PHE A 302 -14.25 7.11 10.13
N ILE A 303 -15.50 7.56 10.27
CA ILE A 303 -15.83 8.76 11.07
C ILE A 303 -15.46 8.56 12.55
N VAL A 304 -15.81 7.41 13.13
CA VAL A 304 -15.46 7.06 14.52
C VAL A 304 -13.95 7.06 14.70
N ARG A 305 -13.19 6.46 13.76
CA ARG A 305 -11.73 6.49 13.76
C ARG A 305 -11.19 7.92 13.77
N LEU A 306 -11.69 8.79 12.90
CA LEU A 306 -11.26 10.19 12.88
C LEU A 306 -11.51 10.89 14.23
N GLY A 307 -12.67 10.65 14.84
CA GLY A 307 -12.98 11.14 16.18
C GLY A 307 -12.02 10.61 17.26
N LEU A 308 -11.70 9.31 17.23
CA LEU A 308 -10.73 8.69 18.16
C LEU A 308 -9.32 9.26 17.97
N LEU A 309 -8.90 9.49 16.72
CA LEU A 309 -7.61 10.08 16.39
C LEU A 309 -7.50 11.51 16.95
N VAL A 310 -8.51 12.36 16.70
CA VAL A 310 -8.57 13.72 17.23
C VAL A 310 -8.55 13.71 18.77
N MET A 311 -9.37 12.86 19.40
CA MET A 311 -9.43 12.77 20.85
C MET A 311 -8.08 12.32 21.46
N ARG A 312 -7.39 11.37 20.82
CA ARG A 312 -6.06 10.90 21.28
C ARG A 312 -4.97 11.94 21.07
N TYR A 313 -5.04 12.69 19.97
CA TYR A 313 -4.16 13.82 19.71
C TYR A 313 -4.32 14.89 20.80
N MET A 314 -5.56 15.29 21.10
CA MET A 314 -5.85 16.25 22.19
C MET A 314 -5.37 15.77 23.56
N LYS A 315 -5.42 14.46 23.82
CA LYS A 315 -4.95 13.83 25.07
C LYS A 315 -3.44 13.51 25.09
N ARG A 316 -2.67 13.90 24.06
CA ARG A 316 -1.23 13.57 23.88
C ARG A 316 -0.92 12.06 24.02
N ARG A 317 -1.84 11.21 23.57
CA ARG A 317 -1.69 9.74 23.62
C ARG A 317 -1.08 9.15 22.35
N ILE A 318 -0.81 9.97 21.33
CA ILE A 318 -0.18 9.56 20.08
C ILE A 318 1.11 10.36 19.94
N PRO A 319 2.25 9.72 19.62
CA PRO A 319 3.51 10.43 19.37
C PRO A 319 3.31 11.47 18.26
N THR A 320 3.39 12.74 18.63
CA THR A 320 3.38 13.83 17.67
C THR A 320 4.77 14.02 17.10
N ILE A 321 4.86 14.77 16.00
CA ILE A 321 6.14 15.21 15.42
C ILE A 321 6.93 16.10 16.41
N GLN A 322 6.30 16.55 17.51
CA GLN A 322 6.89 17.39 18.54
C GLN A 322 7.31 16.64 19.80
N ASP A 323 6.88 15.39 20.00
CA ASP A 323 7.26 14.60 21.17
C ASP A 323 8.61 13.92 20.90
N PRO A 324 9.60 14.05 21.79
CA PRO A 324 10.91 13.40 21.65
C PRO A 324 10.83 11.88 21.62
#